data_AF-A0A7G8PFJ2-F1
#
_entry.id   AF-A0A7G8PFJ2-F1
#
_cell.length_a   1.000
_cell.length_b   1.000
_cell.length_c   1.000
_cell.angle_alpha   90.00
_cell.angle_beta   90.00
_cell.angle_gamma   90.00
#
_symmetry.space_group_name_H-M   'P 1'
#
loop_
_entity.id
_entity.type
_entity.pdbx_description
1 polymer ?
#
loop_
_entity_poly.entity_id
_entity_poly.type
_entity_poly.pdbx_seq_one_letter_code
_entity_poly.pdbx_strand_id
1 'polypeptide(L)'
;MWFTGTGEEFAAASRAMAQRGDHARHRLALPSVHRHGRRAVVSMPMAIEFRIDIHGVEADLISYARGIYRVEHRDGQTGICDLSTIYERDTLSPVVPGSSLSVDRERLAAMPASYRMLAYYFDVRGYPVNRDLPGDDRPALAQQLVTEAFDWLVRENS
;
A
#
# COMPACT_ATOMS: atom_id res chain seq x y z
N MET A 1 3.65 -6.70 -3.99
CA MET A 1 3.72 -5.26 -3.63
C MET A 1 3.52 -4.42 -4.90
N TRP A 2 3.13 -3.14 -4.81
CA TRP A 2 3.03 -2.25 -5.98
C TRP A 2 4.39 -1.91 -6.61
N PHE A 3 5.45 -2.08 -5.84
CA PHE A 3 6.83 -1.86 -6.25
C PHE A 3 7.70 -2.94 -5.60
N THR A 4 8.70 -3.43 -6.32
CA THR A 4 9.73 -4.31 -5.77
C THR A 4 11.07 -3.84 -6.30
N GLY A 5 12.01 -3.53 -5.41
CA GLY A 5 13.32 -2.99 -5.75
C GLY A 5 14.03 -2.45 -4.52
N THR A 6 15.17 -1.82 -4.73
CA THR A 6 15.95 -1.14 -3.71
C THR A 6 15.28 0.15 -3.22
N GLY A 7 15.74 0.69 -2.09
CA GLY A 7 15.27 1.99 -1.59
C GLY A 7 15.54 3.16 -2.56
N GLU A 8 16.64 3.10 -3.31
CA GLU A 8 16.97 4.11 -4.33
C GLU A 8 16.00 4.05 -5.50
N GLU A 9 15.72 2.84 -6.01
CA GLU A 9 14.74 2.64 -7.09
C GLU A 9 13.34 3.02 -6.63
N PHE A 10 12.97 2.71 -5.38
CA PHE A 10 11.70 3.15 -4.79
C PHE A 10 11.59 4.67 -4.77
N ALA A 11 12.64 5.37 -4.32
CA ALA A 11 12.66 6.83 -4.29
C ALA A 11 12.61 7.44 -5.69
N ALA A 12 13.29 6.83 -6.68
CA ALA A 12 13.23 7.26 -8.07
C ALA A 12 11.84 7.05 -8.68
N ALA A 13 11.24 5.87 -8.50
CA ALA A 13 9.88 5.56 -8.94
C ALA A 13 8.85 6.51 -8.30
N SER A 14 8.98 6.77 -7.00
CA SER A 14 8.12 7.73 -6.28
C SER A 14 8.22 9.14 -6.85
N ARG A 15 9.43 9.61 -7.18
CA ARG A 15 9.63 10.91 -7.85
C ARG A 15 8.99 10.95 -9.23
N ALA A 16 9.13 9.89 -10.02
CA ALA A 16 8.52 9.80 -11.35
C ALA A 16 6.99 9.82 -11.28
N MET A 17 6.39 9.12 -10.32
CA MET A 17 4.94 9.18 -10.07
C MET A 17 4.49 10.59 -9.68
N ALA A 18 5.20 11.24 -8.76
CA ALA A 18 4.88 12.61 -8.36
C ALA A 18 4.96 13.60 -9.54
N GLN A 19 5.92 13.45 -10.45
CA GLN A 19 6.03 14.27 -11.67
C GLN A 19 4.87 14.08 -12.65
N ARG A 20 4.19 12.92 -12.60
CA ARG A 20 2.95 12.65 -13.35
C ARG A 20 1.69 13.16 -12.64
N GLY A 21 1.85 13.84 -11.49
CA GLY A 21 0.75 14.35 -10.67
C GLY A 21 0.14 13.32 -9.72
N ASP A 22 0.75 12.14 -9.58
CA ASP A 22 0.29 11.12 -8.63
C ASP A 22 0.79 11.45 -7.22
N HIS A 23 -0.03 12.16 -6.45
CA HIS A 23 0.32 12.60 -5.10
C HIS A 23 -0.44 11.79 -4.04
N ALA A 24 0.18 10.71 -3.57
CA ALA A 24 -0.33 9.92 -2.44
C ALA A 24 0.05 10.56 -1.10
N ARG A 25 -0.89 10.66 -0.17
CA ARG A 25 -0.63 10.97 1.23
C ARG A 25 -0.91 9.77 2.10
N HIS A 26 0.13 9.26 2.77
CA HIS A 26 0.00 8.16 3.72
C HIS A 26 -0.25 8.74 5.12
N ARG A 27 -1.40 8.46 5.72
CA ARG A 27 -1.68 8.73 7.13
C ARG A 27 -1.43 7.46 7.93
N LEU A 28 -0.50 7.52 8.85
CA LEU A 28 -0.10 6.40 9.69
C LEU A 28 -0.76 6.54 11.06
N ALA A 29 -1.32 5.46 11.58
CA ALA A 29 -1.83 5.38 12.94
C ALA A 29 -0.74 4.89 13.91
N LEU A 30 -1.11 4.67 15.17
CA LEU A 30 -0.20 4.19 16.19
C LEU A 30 0.36 2.80 15.82
N PRO A 31 1.70 2.63 15.78
CA PRO A 31 2.30 1.34 15.46
C PRO A 31 2.35 0.41 16.67
N SER A 32 2.28 -0.89 16.40
CA SER A 32 2.74 -1.95 17.29
C SER A 32 4.13 -2.40 16.85
N VAL A 33 5.05 -2.54 17.80
CA VAL A 33 6.47 -2.83 17.53
C VAL A 33 6.88 -4.09 18.28
N HIS A 34 7.32 -5.11 17.55
CA HIS A 34 7.88 -6.34 18.09
C HIS A 34 9.38 -6.35 17.80
N ARG A 35 10.21 -6.33 18.84
CA ARG A 35 11.68 -6.23 18.69
C ARG A 35 12.36 -7.52 19.15
N HIS A 36 13.37 -7.94 18.39
CA HIS A 36 14.25 -9.05 18.73
C HIS A 36 15.70 -8.68 18.36
N GLY A 37 16.54 -8.44 19.38
CA GLY A 37 17.91 -7.97 19.19
C GLY A 37 18.01 -6.67 18.39
N ARG A 38 18.61 -6.77 17.20
CA ARG A 38 18.82 -5.66 16.24
C ARG A 38 17.65 -5.48 15.26
N ARG A 39 16.68 -6.39 15.25
CA ARG A 39 15.53 -6.39 14.33
C ARG A 39 14.25 -5.98 15.03
N ALA A 40 13.32 -5.42 14.27
CA ALA A 40 11.96 -5.17 14.68
C ALA A 40 10.97 -5.40 13.52
N VAL A 41 9.80 -5.94 13.84
CA VAL A 41 8.61 -5.91 12.98
C VAL A 41 7.69 -4.81 13.50
N VAL A 42 7.34 -3.88 12.63
CA VAL A 42 6.41 -2.78 12.90
C VAL A 42 5.12 -3.05 12.15
N SER A 43 4.00 -3.12 12.86
CA SER A 43 2.67 -3.23 12.28
C SER A 43 1.87 -1.98 12.58
N MET A 44 1.23 -1.36 11.59
CA MET A 44 0.41 -0.17 11.81
C MET A 44 -0.74 -0.04 10.81
N PRO A 45 -1.93 0.37 11.26
CA PRO A 45 -2.98 0.83 10.36
C PRO A 45 -2.53 2.07 9.59
N MET A 46 -2.94 2.17 8.34
CA MET A 46 -2.68 3.31 7.47
C MET A 46 -3.86 3.61 6.55
N ALA A 47 -3.97 4.87 6.13
CA ALA A 47 -4.80 5.28 5.01
C ALA A 47 -3.90 5.90 3.93
N ILE A 48 -4.05 5.44 2.69
CA ILE A 48 -3.39 5.99 1.52
C ILE A 48 -4.42 6.84 0.78
N GLU A 49 -4.23 8.15 0.83
CA GLU A 49 -5.17 9.14 0.32
C GLU A 49 -4.66 9.75 -0.97
N PHE A 50 -5.56 9.89 -1.94
CA PHE A 50 -5.29 10.59 -3.19
C PHE A 50 -6.42 11.57 -3.48
N ARG A 51 -6.03 12.75 -3.97
CA ARG A 51 -6.93 13.62 -4.72
C ARG A 51 -6.71 13.34 -6.20
N ILE A 52 -7.74 12.86 -6.90
CA ILE A 52 -7.62 12.37 -8.27
C ILE A 52 -8.68 12.98 -9.19
N ASP A 53 -8.42 12.92 -10.49
CA ASP A 53 -9.42 13.13 -11.53
C ASP A 53 -9.80 11.78 -12.14
N ILE A 54 -11.09 11.49 -12.19
CA ILE A 54 -11.65 10.35 -12.92
C ILE A 54 -12.64 10.91 -13.94
N HIS A 55 -12.25 10.86 -15.21
CA HIS A 55 -13.09 11.30 -16.34
C HIS A 55 -13.59 12.75 -16.19
N GLY A 56 -12.75 13.67 -15.70
CA GLY A 56 -13.10 15.08 -15.52
C GLY A 56 -13.86 15.39 -14.22
N VAL A 57 -14.04 14.41 -13.33
CA VAL A 57 -14.64 14.59 -12.01
C VAL A 57 -13.56 14.44 -10.94
N GLU A 58 -13.37 15.50 -10.15
CA GLU A 58 -12.49 15.47 -9.00
C GLU A 58 -13.05 14.56 -7.91
N ALA A 59 -12.25 13.60 -7.45
CA ALA A 59 -12.63 12.60 -6.47
C ALA A 59 -11.54 12.40 -5.41
N ASP A 60 -11.97 12.05 -4.19
CA ASP A 60 -11.10 11.57 -3.13
C ASP A 60 -11.12 10.03 -3.14
N LEU A 61 -9.92 9.44 -3.21
CA LEU A 61 -9.68 8.01 -3.07
C LEU A 61 -8.94 7.76 -1.75
N ILE A 62 -9.47 6.86 -0.92
CA ILE A 62 -8.83 6.43 0.33
C ILE A 62 -8.72 4.91 0.32
N SER A 63 -7.49 4.39 0.37
CA SER A 63 -7.21 2.97 0.57
C SER A 63 -6.77 2.73 2.01
N TYR A 64 -7.55 1.96 2.76
CA TYR A 64 -7.22 1.53 4.11
C TYR A 64 -6.40 0.24 4.06
N ALA A 65 -5.36 0.19 4.88
CA ALA A 65 -4.43 -0.93 4.87
C ALA A 65 -3.69 -1.08 6.20
N ARG A 66 -2.97 -2.18 6.35
CA ARG A 66 -2.03 -2.45 7.45
C ARG A 66 -0.63 -2.58 6.90
N GLY A 67 0.26 -1.72 7.34
CA GLY A 67 1.69 -1.83 7.06
C GLY A 67 2.32 -2.91 7.92
N ILE A 68 3.16 -3.74 7.32
CA ILE A 68 4.01 -4.75 7.98
C ILE A 68 5.44 -4.48 7.55
N TYR A 69 6.20 -3.78 8.39
CA TYR A 69 7.54 -3.31 8.04
C TYR A 69 8.60 -4.10 8.81
N ARG A 70 9.68 -4.43 8.11
CA ARG A 70 10.88 -5.04 8.71
C ARG A 70 11.91 -3.95 8.90
N VAL A 71 12.39 -3.76 10.11
CA VAL A 71 13.33 -2.69 10.49
C VAL A 71 14.54 -3.31 11.17
N GLU A 72 15.74 -2.88 10.78
CA GLU A 72 16.98 -3.38 11.38
C GLU A 72 17.93 -2.24 11.76
N HIS A 73 18.59 -2.40 12.90
CA HIS A 73 19.62 -1.50 13.38
C HIS A 73 21.02 -2.07 13.06
N ARG A 74 21.74 -1.50 12.09
CA ARG A 74 23.10 -1.90 11.66
C ARG A 74 24.07 -0.74 11.82
N ASP A 75 25.24 -1.00 12.38
CA ASP A 75 26.34 -0.03 12.55
C ASP A 75 25.92 1.37 13.05
N GLY A 76 25.10 1.40 14.10
CA GLY A 76 24.60 2.64 14.71
C GLY A 76 23.44 3.32 13.97
N GLN A 77 22.96 2.73 12.86
CA GLN A 77 21.88 3.26 12.03
C GLN A 77 20.68 2.31 12.00
N THR A 78 19.47 2.88 12.05
CA THR A 78 18.22 2.13 11.90
C THR A 78 17.67 2.37 10.49
N GLY A 79 17.38 1.29 9.77
CA GLY A 79 16.84 1.33 8.43
C GLY A 79 15.63 0.41 8.24
N ILE A 80 14.80 0.74 7.26
CA ILE A 80 13.70 -0.12 6.84
C ILE A 80 14.23 -1.09 5.79
N CYS A 81 14.08 -2.38 6.04
CA CYS A 81 14.51 -3.47 5.16
C CYS A 81 13.39 -3.94 4.22
N ASP A 82 12.13 -3.81 4.63
CA ASP A 82 10.96 -4.15 3.83
C ASP A 82 9.75 -3.30 4.24
N LEU A 83 8.93 -2.91 3.25
CA LEU A 83 7.73 -2.08 3.37
C LEU A 83 6.51 -2.79 2.78
N SER A 84 5.97 -3.77 3.49
CA SER A 84 4.81 -4.52 3.01
C SER A 84 3.49 -4.00 3.54
N THR A 85 2.40 -4.31 2.82
CA THR A 85 1.05 -3.82 3.10
C THR A 85 0.02 -4.92 2.89
N ILE A 86 -0.96 -5.00 3.79
CA ILE A 86 -2.18 -5.80 3.66
C ILE A 86 -3.34 -4.82 3.45
N TYR A 87 -4.02 -4.90 2.32
CA TYR A 87 -5.16 -4.02 2.01
C TYR A 87 -6.43 -4.46 2.73
N GLU A 88 -7.23 -3.52 3.22
CA GLU A 88 -8.45 -3.82 3.98
C GLU A 88 -9.70 -3.51 3.16
N ARG A 89 -9.79 -2.26 2.68
CA ARG A 89 -10.89 -1.73 1.87
C ARG A 89 -10.46 -0.39 1.28
N ASP A 90 -11.22 0.09 0.30
CA ASP A 90 -11.07 1.45 -0.19
C ASP A 90 -12.41 2.14 -0.48
N THR A 91 -12.35 3.45 -0.63
CA THR A 91 -13.49 4.31 -0.95
C THR A 91 -13.10 5.29 -2.04
N LEU A 92 -14.02 5.55 -2.96
CA LEU A 92 -13.89 6.57 -3.99
C LEU A 92 -15.14 7.43 -3.97
N SER A 93 -14.98 8.75 -3.82
CA SER A 93 -16.12 9.67 -3.71
C SER A 93 -15.83 10.98 -4.43
N PRO A 94 -16.78 11.55 -5.18
CA PRO A 94 -16.63 12.90 -5.72
C PRO A 94 -16.37 13.90 -4.60
N VAL A 95 -15.47 14.86 -4.85
CA VAL A 95 -15.16 15.93 -3.90
C VAL A 95 -16.35 16.86 -3.71
N VAL A 96 -17.02 17.20 -4.82
CA VAL A 96 -18.18 18.10 -4.81
C VAL A 96 -19.47 17.27 -4.63
N PRO A 97 -20.22 17.47 -3.53
CA PRO A 97 -21.48 16.78 -3.31
C PRO A 97 -22.47 16.96 -4.47
N GLY A 98 -23.19 15.90 -4.83
CA GLY A 98 -24.12 15.90 -5.96
C GLY A 98 -23.47 15.66 -7.33
N SER A 99 -22.14 15.65 -7.41
CA SER A 99 -21.45 15.18 -8.62
C SER A 99 -21.64 13.67 -8.80
N SER A 100 -21.70 13.22 -10.05
CA SER A 100 -21.81 11.80 -10.39
C SER A 100 -20.48 11.27 -10.92
N LEU A 101 -20.00 10.18 -10.34
CA LEU A 101 -18.82 9.48 -10.83
C LEU A 101 -19.25 8.29 -11.70
N SER A 102 -18.93 8.36 -12.99
CA SER A 102 -19.11 7.21 -13.88
C SER A 102 -17.88 6.32 -13.80
N VAL A 103 -18.09 5.06 -13.43
CA VAL A 103 -17.03 4.05 -13.34
C VAL A 103 -17.40 2.82 -14.16
N ASP A 104 -16.40 2.22 -14.79
CA ASP A 104 -16.58 0.96 -15.51
C ASP A 104 -16.77 -0.19 -14.52
N ARG A 105 -18.02 -0.66 -14.41
CA ARG A 105 -18.41 -1.70 -13.44
C ARG A 105 -17.80 -3.05 -13.78
N GLU A 106 -17.60 -3.37 -15.05
CA GLU A 106 -17.01 -4.64 -15.47
C GLU A 106 -15.52 -4.68 -15.12
N ARG A 107 -14.79 -3.59 -15.39
CA ARG A 107 -13.39 -3.44 -14.96
C ARG A 107 -13.24 -3.51 -13.45
N LEU A 108 -14.13 -2.85 -12.71
CA LEU A 108 -14.14 -2.89 -11.23
C LEU A 108 -14.42 -4.28 -10.68
N ALA A 109 -15.31 -5.06 -11.31
CA ALA A 109 -15.64 -6.42 -10.87
C ALA A 109 -14.45 -7.38 -10.98
N ALA A 110 -13.51 -7.10 -11.89
CA ALA A 110 -12.29 -7.89 -12.07
C ALA A 110 -11.17 -7.56 -11.06
N MET A 111 -11.40 -6.59 -10.17
CA MET A 111 -10.41 -6.11 -9.20
C MET A 111 -10.68 -6.64 -7.78
N PRO A 112 -9.61 -6.94 -7.00
CA PRO A 112 -9.72 -7.43 -5.62
C PRO A 112 -10.49 -6.46 -4.73
N ALA A 113 -11.31 -6.98 -3.81
CA ALA A 113 -12.26 -6.17 -3.06
C ALA A 113 -11.59 -5.22 -2.06
N SER A 114 -10.44 -5.60 -1.52
CA SER A 114 -9.72 -4.86 -0.49
C SER A 114 -9.00 -3.60 -1.00
N TYR A 115 -8.75 -3.48 -2.31
CA TYR A 115 -8.08 -2.34 -2.96
C TYR A 115 -8.64 -2.08 -4.37
N ARG A 116 -9.95 -2.26 -4.53
CA ARG A 116 -10.64 -2.20 -5.83
C ARG A 116 -10.50 -0.85 -6.51
N MET A 117 -10.82 0.23 -5.79
CA MET A 117 -10.77 1.59 -6.30
C MET A 117 -9.34 2.05 -6.55
N LEU A 118 -8.39 1.62 -5.72
CA LEU A 118 -6.96 1.88 -5.93
C LEU A 118 -6.45 1.20 -7.19
N ALA A 119 -6.78 -0.08 -7.36
CA ALA A 119 -6.49 -0.82 -8.59
C ALA A 119 -7.11 -0.14 -9.82
N TYR A 120 -8.36 0.29 -9.71
CA TYR A 120 -9.06 0.98 -10.80
C TYR A 120 -8.38 2.27 -11.20
N TYR A 121 -8.01 3.09 -10.22
CA TYR A 121 -7.29 4.34 -10.46
C TYR A 121 -5.99 4.11 -11.25
N PHE A 122 -5.17 3.15 -10.81
CA PHE A 122 -3.92 2.84 -11.50
C PHE A 122 -4.14 2.25 -12.90
N ASP A 123 -5.15 1.40 -13.07
CA ASP A 123 -5.55 0.81 -14.36
C ASP A 123 -5.98 1.89 -15.38
N VAL A 124 -6.81 2.85 -14.96
CA VAL A 124 -7.24 3.98 -15.81
C VAL A 124 -6.06 4.88 -16.20
N ARG A 125 -5.06 4.98 -15.33
CA ARG A 125 -3.83 5.77 -15.56
C ARG A 125 -2.76 5.01 -16.36
N GLY A 126 -3.05 3.77 -16.78
CA GLY A 126 -2.16 2.94 -17.60
C GLY A 126 -0.99 2.33 -16.82
N TYR A 127 -1.08 2.27 -15.49
CA TYR A 127 -0.09 1.54 -14.70
C TYR A 127 -0.42 0.04 -14.69
N PRO A 128 0.60 -0.84 -14.66
CA PRO A 128 0.38 -2.26 -14.45
C PRO A 128 -0.21 -2.48 -13.04
N VAL A 129 -1.34 -3.18 -12.98
CA VAL A 129 -2.01 -3.49 -11.70
C VAL A 129 -1.64 -4.90 -11.27
N ASN A 130 -0.97 -4.99 -10.11
CA ASN A 130 -0.78 -6.26 -9.43
C ASN A 130 -2.07 -6.59 -8.67
N ARG A 131 -2.80 -7.61 -9.14
CA ARG A 131 -4.03 -8.10 -8.50
C ARG A 131 -3.75 -9.17 -7.45
N ASP A 132 -2.49 -9.55 -7.24
CA ASP A 132 -2.05 -10.59 -6.32
C ASP A 132 -1.35 -10.05 -5.09
N LEU A 133 -1.86 -8.93 -4.58
CA LEU A 133 -1.40 -8.31 -3.34
C LEU A 133 -2.15 -8.89 -2.11
N PRO A 134 -1.48 -8.95 -0.95
CA PRO A 134 -2.13 -9.32 0.31
C PRO A 134 -3.28 -8.37 0.65
N GLY A 135 -4.41 -8.93 1.05
CA GLY A 135 -5.57 -8.17 1.49
C GLY A 135 -6.49 -9.00 2.37
N ASP A 136 -7.47 -8.36 3.00
CA ASP A 136 -8.43 -9.01 3.91
C ASP A 136 -9.35 -9.99 3.16
N ASP A 137 -9.58 -9.75 1.86
CA ASP A 137 -10.24 -10.68 0.95
C ASP A 137 -9.34 -11.86 0.52
N ARG A 138 -8.08 -11.89 0.99
CA ARG A 138 -7.05 -12.89 0.66
C ARG A 138 -6.29 -13.32 1.92
N PRO A 139 -6.97 -13.95 2.90
CA PRO A 139 -6.39 -14.24 4.21
C PRO A 139 -5.13 -15.11 4.18
N ALA A 140 -5.01 -16.03 3.21
CA ALA A 140 -3.81 -16.85 3.06
C ALA A 140 -2.54 -16.03 2.73
N LEU A 141 -2.65 -15.08 1.77
CA LEU A 141 -1.53 -14.19 1.42
C LEU A 141 -1.21 -13.21 2.56
N ALA A 142 -2.24 -12.69 3.23
CA ALA A 142 -2.06 -11.82 4.38
C ALA A 142 -1.33 -12.55 5.54
N GLN A 143 -1.76 -13.78 5.85
CA GLN A 143 -1.14 -14.59 6.89
C GLN A 143 0.31 -14.96 6.52
N GLN A 144 0.55 -15.35 5.27
CA GLN A 144 1.90 -15.66 4.79
C GLN A 144 2.84 -14.46 4.98
N LEU A 145 2.42 -13.26 4.57
CA LEU A 145 3.22 -12.04 4.73
C LEU A 145 3.61 -11.79 6.20
N VAL A 146 2.65 -11.96 7.11
CA VAL A 146 2.88 -11.78 8.56
C VAL A 146 3.85 -12.85 9.07
N THR A 147 3.62 -14.12 8.74
CA THR A 147 4.48 -15.24 9.15
C THR A 147 5.92 -15.01 8.69
N GLU A 148 6.14 -14.67 7.42
CA GLU A 148 7.48 -14.41 6.90
C GLU A 148 8.18 -13.24 7.61
N ALA A 149 7.42 -12.21 8.02
CA ALA A 149 7.97 -11.09 8.78
C ALA A 149 8.42 -11.49 10.19
N PHE A 150 7.63 -12.30 10.89
CA PHE A 150 7.99 -12.78 12.22
C PHE A 150 9.07 -13.87 12.20
N ASP A 151 9.10 -14.71 11.18
CA ASP A 151 10.21 -15.66 10.96
C ASP A 151 11.53 -14.90 10.74
N TRP A 152 11.51 -13.82 9.97
CA TRP A 152 12.66 -12.95 9.78
C TRP A 152 13.12 -12.27 11.09
N LEU A 153 12.18 -11.88 11.94
CA LEU A 153 12.46 -11.22 13.22
C LEU A 153 13.34 -12.10 14.13
N VAL A 154 13.04 -13.39 14.20
CA VAL A 154 13.70 -14.35 15.11
C VAL A 154 14.84 -15.14 14.48
N ARG A 155 14.98 -15.11 13.15
CA ARG A 155 16.03 -15.85 12.43
C ARG A 155 17.42 -15.50 12.95
N GLU A 156 18.15 -16.48 13.45
CA GLU A 156 19.56 -16.36 13.81
C GLU A 156 20.39 -16.07 12.57
N ASN A 157 21.28 -15.07 12.65
CA ASN A 157 22.23 -14.81 11.57
C ASN A 157 23.28 -15.92 11.59
N SER A 158 23.31 -16.75 10.54
CA SER A 158 24.47 -17.59 10.22
C SER A 158 25.67 -16.74 9.84
#